data_AF-A0A6H3NQJ4-F1
#
_entry.id   AF-A0A6H3NQJ4-F1
#
_cell.length_a   1.000
_cell.length_b   1.000
_cell.length_c   1.000
_cell.angle_alpha   90.00
_cell.angle_beta   90.00
_cell.angle_gamma   90.00
#
_symmetry.space_group_name_H-M   'P 1'
#
loop_
_entity.id
_entity.type
_entity.pdbx_description
1 polymer ?
#
loop_
_entity_poly.entity_id
_entity_poly.type
_entity_poly.pdbx_seq_one_letter_code
_entity_poly.pdbx_strand_id
1 'polypeptide(L)'
;MAEPKRKIEEILEFQQRELEKQRLQYKSLLLEQKRLHSKRDTVNNLSKIGVFLNLVFALLVFITFGLNLVDKGVSKTEIQTKLLLPIQNGASISVLKEILESSLQYKSNLFKSKENLYLEAKPPTLETVIKDIITNNFQKKDFDQKYNQKLNKLLIEFKQKDPFDKLGSKQRDLFENVRLKSKDYPTIQSDMVKIADELDISNQLVNEYLNDGKKSFWISAIGLALAIIIGVIQTYLAIDSRKSSARQYGNIITNLLRSKR
;
A
#
# COMPACT_ATOMS: atom_id res chain seq x y z
N MET A 1 -69.82 70.59 -9.08
CA MET A 1 -68.48 70.59 -9.71
C MET A 1 -67.47 69.97 -8.74
N ALA A 2 -67.29 68.64 -8.76
CA ALA A 2 -66.31 67.93 -7.91
C ALA A 2 -65.66 66.70 -8.59
N GLU A 3 -65.91 66.48 -9.88
CA GLU A 3 -65.43 65.31 -10.64
C GLU A 3 -63.94 65.27 -11.04
N PRO A 4 -63.24 66.38 -11.35
CA PRO A 4 -61.89 66.28 -11.91
C PRO A 4 -60.82 65.87 -10.88
N LYS A 5 -61.04 66.18 -9.59
CA LYS A 5 -60.06 65.90 -8.53
C LYS A 5 -60.00 64.40 -8.18
N ARG A 6 -61.15 63.74 -8.14
CA ARG A 6 -61.29 62.30 -7.86
C ARG A 6 -60.61 61.43 -8.94
N LYS A 7 -60.74 61.84 -10.21
CA LYS A 7 -60.14 61.15 -11.34
C LYS A 7 -58.61 61.25 -11.36
N ILE A 8 -58.05 62.38 -10.90
CA ILE A 8 -56.60 62.57 -10.77
C ILE A 8 -56.05 61.71 -9.63
N GLU A 9 -56.74 61.64 -8.49
CA GLU A 9 -56.36 60.79 -7.36
C GLU A 9 -56.36 59.30 -7.75
N GLU A 10 -57.37 58.83 -8.49
CA GLU A 10 -57.43 57.45 -9.00
C GLU A 10 -56.28 57.11 -9.96
N ILE A 11 -55.92 58.02 -10.86
CA ILE A 11 -54.78 57.83 -11.79
C ILE A 11 -53.45 57.76 -11.02
N LEU A 12 -53.29 58.62 -10.01
CA LEU A 12 -52.07 58.70 -9.22
C LEU A 12 -51.91 57.45 -8.33
N GLU A 13 -53.00 56.98 -7.72
CA GLU A 13 -53.02 55.70 -7.01
C GLU A 13 -52.75 54.52 -7.93
N PHE A 14 -53.30 54.51 -9.14
CA PHE A 14 -53.05 53.46 -10.12
C PHE A 14 -51.57 53.40 -10.52
N GLN A 15 -50.95 54.56 -10.79
CA GLN A 15 -49.52 54.66 -11.09
C GLN A 15 -48.65 54.22 -9.91
N GLN A 16 -49.01 54.58 -8.68
CA GLN A 16 -48.29 54.13 -7.48
C GLN A 16 -48.39 52.61 -7.30
N ARG A 17 -49.57 52.01 -7.51
CA ARG A 17 -49.77 50.55 -7.45
C ARG A 17 -48.97 49.82 -8.52
N GLU A 18 -48.91 50.34 -9.75
CA GLU A 18 -48.08 49.73 -10.81
C GLU A 18 -46.58 49.86 -10.52
N LEU A 19 -46.12 51.01 -10.01
CA LEU A 19 -44.74 51.18 -9.58
C LEU A 19 -44.38 50.21 -8.45
N GLU A 20 -45.29 50.01 -7.50
CA GLU A 20 -45.11 49.07 -6.39
C GLU A 20 -45.05 47.62 -6.89
N LYS A 21 -45.93 47.22 -7.82
CA LYS A 21 -45.87 45.91 -8.48
C LYS A 21 -44.53 45.70 -9.20
N GLN A 22 -44.05 46.70 -9.95
CA GLN A 22 -42.75 46.62 -10.64
C GLN A 22 -41.59 46.49 -9.64
N ARG A 23 -41.62 47.23 -8.52
CA ARG A 23 -40.64 47.10 -7.44
C ARG A 23 -40.66 45.72 -6.80
N LEU A 24 -41.84 45.16 -6.56
CA LEU A 24 -42.01 43.83 -6.00
C LEU A 24 -41.50 42.75 -6.96
N GLN A 25 -41.81 42.86 -8.26
CA GLN A 25 -41.28 41.97 -9.30
C GLN A 25 -39.75 42.05 -9.40
N TYR A 26 -39.19 43.26 -9.37
CA TYR A 26 -37.73 43.44 -9.39
C TYR A 26 -37.08 42.82 -8.15
N LYS A 27 -37.66 43.02 -6.96
CA LYS A 27 -37.19 42.43 -5.71
C LYS A 27 -37.27 40.90 -5.74
N SER A 28 -38.33 40.31 -6.29
CA SER A 28 -38.44 38.85 -6.43
C SER A 28 -37.39 38.28 -7.38
N LEU A 29 -37.12 38.95 -8.51
CA LEU A 29 -36.08 38.54 -9.45
C LEU A 29 -34.68 38.59 -8.83
N LEU A 30 -34.37 39.64 -8.06
CA LEU A 30 -33.09 39.73 -7.33
C LEU A 30 -32.93 38.62 -6.28
N LEU A 31 -34.00 38.29 -5.55
CA LEU A 31 -34.00 37.20 -4.57
C LEU A 31 -33.81 35.84 -5.25
N GLU A 32 -34.47 35.61 -6.39
CA GLU A 32 -34.31 34.40 -7.17
C GLU A 32 -32.87 34.26 -7.71
N GLN A 33 -32.30 35.34 -8.24
CA GLN A 33 -30.91 35.35 -8.70
C GLN A 33 -29.93 35.02 -7.57
N LYS A 34 -30.10 35.63 -6.38
CA LYS A 34 -29.29 35.31 -5.19
C LYS A 34 -29.44 33.85 -4.77
N ARG A 35 -30.66 33.30 -4.81
CA ARG A 35 -30.92 31.88 -4.49
C ARG A 35 -30.23 30.93 -5.47
N LEU A 36 -30.27 31.25 -6.76
CA LEU A 36 -29.59 30.46 -7.79
C LEU A 36 -28.07 30.51 -7.64
N HIS A 37 -27.51 31.69 -7.33
CA HIS A 37 -26.08 31.83 -7.06
C HIS A 37 -25.64 31.02 -5.84
N SER A 38 -26.35 31.17 -4.72
CA SER A 38 -26.08 30.40 -3.49
C SER A 38 -26.19 28.90 -3.70
N LYS A 39 -27.17 28.42 -4.47
CA LYS A 39 -27.27 26.99 -4.85
C LYS A 39 -26.07 26.52 -5.66
N ARG A 40 -25.62 27.32 -6.64
CA ARG A 40 -24.44 26.99 -7.47
C ARG A 40 -23.16 26.94 -6.63
N ASP A 41 -22.97 27.90 -5.74
CA ASP A 41 -21.81 27.96 -4.85
C ASP A 41 -21.78 26.77 -3.88
N THR A 42 -22.94 26.39 -3.34
CA THR A 42 -23.07 25.20 -2.49
C THR A 42 -22.70 23.91 -3.24
N VAL A 43 -23.20 23.75 -4.48
CA VAL A 43 -22.89 22.58 -5.32
C VAL A 43 -21.41 22.55 -5.71
N ASN A 44 -20.81 23.70 -6.05
CA ASN A 44 -19.39 23.79 -6.35
C ASN A 44 -18.51 23.44 -5.15
N ASN A 45 -18.87 23.90 -3.96
CA ASN A 45 -18.13 23.57 -2.74
C ASN A 45 -18.26 22.08 -2.38
N LEU A 46 -19.44 21.49 -2.52
CA LEU A 46 -19.64 20.03 -2.37
C LEU A 46 -18.82 19.24 -3.38
N SER A 47 -18.75 19.69 -4.64
CA SER A 47 -17.92 19.05 -5.67
C SER A 47 -16.44 19.09 -5.31
N LYS A 48 -15.92 20.25 -4.87
CA LYS A 48 -14.52 20.38 -4.41
C LYS A 48 -14.20 19.47 -3.23
N ILE A 49 -15.10 19.38 -2.25
CA ILE A 49 -14.96 18.46 -1.11
C ILE A 49 -14.95 17.00 -1.60
N GLY A 50 -15.83 16.65 -2.54
CA GLY A 50 -15.85 15.32 -3.15
C GLY A 50 -14.56 14.97 -3.89
N VAL A 51 -13.99 15.91 -4.66
CA VAL A 51 -12.69 15.73 -5.33
C VAL A 51 -11.57 15.54 -4.30
N PHE A 52 -11.54 16.36 -3.25
CA PHE A 52 -10.55 16.23 -2.18
C PHE A 52 -10.66 14.89 -1.46
N LEU A 53 -11.87 14.46 -1.08
CA LEU A 53 -12.10 13.15 -0.45
C LEU A 53 -11.66 11.99 -1.33
N ASN A 54 -11.93 12.05 -2.64
CA ASN A 54 -11.45 11.03 -3.59
C ASN A 54 -9.92 11.00 -3.67
N LEU A 55 -9.26 12.16 -3.59
CA LEU A 55 -7.79 12.24 -3.64
C LEU A 55 -7.18 11.65 -2.36
N VAL A 56 -7.77 11.93 -1.20
CA VAL A 56 -7.39 11.31 0.08
C VAL A 56 -7.64 9.80 0.06
N PHE A 57 -8.78 9.36 -0.46
CA PHE A 57 -9.10 7.94 -0.59
C PHE A 57 -8.11 7.23 -1.52
N ALA A 58 -7.80 7.82 -2.68
CA ALA A 58 -6.80 7.30 -3.60
C ALA A 58 -5.41 7.21 -2.95
N LEU A 59 -5.03 8.20 -2.13
CA LEU A 59 -3.78 8.18 -1.38
C LEU A 59 -3.76 7.05 -0.34
N LEU A 60 -4.85 6.86 0.42
CA LEU A 60 -4.96 5.79 1.41
C LEU A 60 -4.92 4.41 0.77
N VAL A 61 -5.62 4.23 -0.36
CA VAL A 61 -5.52 3.04 -1.20
C VAL A 61 -4.08 2.86 -1.66
N PHE A 62 -3.44 3.88 -2.21
CA PHE A 62 -2.05 3.78 -2.66
C PHE A 62 -1.09 3.37 -1.53
N ILE A 63 -1.21 3.95 -0.34
CA ILE A 63 -0.38 3.63 0.82
C ILE A 63 -0.61 2.19 1.29
N THR A 64 -1.87 1.82 1.51
CA THR A 64 -2.22 0.47 2.02
C THR A 64 -1.80 -0.61 1.03
N PHE A 65 -1.96 -0.38 -0.27
CA PHE A 65 -1.56 -1.33 -1.30
C PHE A 65 -0.04 -1.35 -1.51
N GLY A 66 0.62 -0.18 -1.54
CA GLY A 66 2.08 -0.09 -1.67
C GLY A 66 2.80 -0.83 -0.55
N LEU A 67 2.30 -0.76 0.69
CA LEU A 67 2.84 -1.50 1.83
C LEU A 67 2.70 -3.03 1.70
N ASN A 68 1.71 -3.52 0.95
CA ASN A 68 1.47 -4.94 0.73
C ASN A 68 2.24 -5.51 -0.47
N LEU A 69 2.68 -4.67 -1.41
CA LEU A 69 3.51 -5.08 -2.55
C LEU A 69 4.99 -5.18 -2.21
N VAL A 70 5.42 -4.48 -1.16
CA VAL A 70 6.83 -4.37 -0.79
C VAL A 70 7.24 -5.58 0.04
N ASP A 71 8.38 -6.15 -0.33
CA ASP A 71 8.95 -7.28 0.39
C ASP A 71 9.27 -6.90 1.83
N LYS A 72 8.78 -7.72 2.76
CA LYS A 72 9.09 -7.61 4.17
C LYS A 72 10.38 -8.36 4.46
N GLY A 73 11.24 -7.75 5.26
CA GLY A 73 12.54 -8.33 5.57
C GLY A 73 13.18 -7.72 6.81
N VAL A 74 14.19 -8.41 7.31
CA VAL A 74 15.05 -7.93 8.42
C VAL A 74 16.43 -7.64 7.88
N SER A 75 17.07 -6.58 8.38
CA SER A 75 18.41 -6.18 7.93
C SER A 75 19.43 -7.27 8.23
N LYS A 76 20.17 -7.74 7.21
CA LYS A 76 21.24 -8.72 7.42
C LYS A 76 22.27 -8.24 8.44
N THR A 77 22.68 -6.98 8.29
CA THR A 77 23.63 -6.31 9.19
C THR A 77 23.16 -6.29 10.64
N GLU A 78 21.88 -5.99 10.90
CA GLU A 78 21.33 -5.93 12.25
C GLU A 78 21.38 -7.30 12.95
N ILE A 79 20.96 -8.35 12.24
CA ILE A 79 21.00 -9.74 12.73
C ILE A 79 22.45 -10.16 13.01
N GLN A 80 23.35 -9.89 12.06
CA GLN A 80 24.77 -10.25 12.20
C GLN A 80 25.44 -9.53 13.38
N THR A 81 25.15 -8.24 13.59
CA THR A 81 25.67 -7.49 14.73
C THR A 81 25.14 -8.02 16.06
N LYS A 82 23.86 -8.40 16.13
CA LYS A 82 23.25 -9.00 17.34
C LYS A 82 23.88 -10.35 17.70
N LEU A 83 24.31 -11.12 16.71
CA LEU A 83 24.92 -12.44 16.92
C LEU A 83 26.44 -12.39 17.14
N LEU A 84 27.11 -11.29 16.77
CA LEU A 84 28.56 -11.14 16.85
C LEU A 84 29.11 -11.40 18.27
N LEU A 85 28.62 -10.65 19.25
CA LEU A 85 29.11 -10.72 20.63
C LEU A 85 28.81 -12.08 21.29
N PRO A 86 27.59 -12.65 21.20
CA PRO A 86 27.32 -14.02 21.65
C PRO A 86 28.26 -15.06 21.05
N ILE A 87 28.53 -14.98 19.74
CA ILE A 87 29.48 -15.90 19.07
C ILE A 87 30.89 -15.72 19.63
N GLN A 88 31.35 -14.47 19.81
CA GLN A 88 32.66 -14.18 20.40
C GLN A 88 32.79 -14.70 21.84
N ASN A 89 31.71 -14.64 22.62
CA ASN A 89 31.67 -15.17 23.97
C ASN A 89 31.48 -16.69 24.05
N GLY A 90 31.27 -17.38 22.92
CA GLY A 90 31.10 -18.83 22.89
C GLY A 90 29.71 -19.29 23.35
N ALA A 91 28.67 -18.49 23.09
CA ALA A 91 27.29 -18.88 23.35
C ALA A 91 26.95 -20.21 22.65
N SER A 92 26.12 -21.02 23.32
CA SER A 92 25.66 -22.29 22.76
C SER A 92 24.71 -22.08 21.57
N ILE A 93 24.60 -23.10 20.70
CA ILE A 93 23.68 -23.08 19.55
C ILE A 93 22.25 -22.71 19.96
N SER A 94 21.75 -23.23 21.08
CA SER A 94 20.39 -22.95 21.56
C SER A 94 20.19 -21.47 21.89
N VAL A 95 21.18 -20.83 22.52
CA VAL A 95 21.14 -19.40 22.83
C VAL A 95 21.20 -18.57 21.55
N LEU A 96 22.05 -18.96 20.59
CA LEU A 96 22.14 -18.26 19.31
C LEU A 96 20.85 -18.33 18.51
N LYS A 97 20.13 -19.47 18.56
CA LYS A 97 18.82 -19.61 17.95
C LYS A 97 17.79 -18.69 18.58
N GLU A 98 17.73 -18.64 19.91
CA GLU A 98 16.79 -17.76 20.62
C GLU A 98 17.05 -16.28 20.30
N ILE A 99 18.31 -15.88 20.19
CA ILE A 99 18.69 -14.51 19.75
C ILE A 99 18.26 -14.27 18.31
N LEU A 100 18.45 -15.25 17.42
CA LEU A 100 18.00 -15.14 16.03
C LEU A 100 16.47 -14.99 15.99
N GLU A 101 15.72 -15.90 16.59
CA GLU A 101 14.25 -15.90 16.59
C GLU A 101 13.67 -14.60 17.17
N SER A 102 14.21 -14.12 18.30
CA SER A 102 13.77 -12.86 18.92
C SER A 102 14.12 -11.61 18.09
N SER A 103 15.09 -11.71 17.18
CA SER A 103 15.49 -10.60 16.30
C SER A 103 14.78 -10.60 14.95
N LEU A 104 14.00 -11.63 14.62
CA LEU A 104 13.19 -11.69 13.40
C LEU A 104 11.92 -10.81 13.51
N GLN A 105 12.09 -9.49 13.37
CA GLN A 105 10.99 -8.54 13.26
C GLN A 105 10.83 -8.04 11.82
N TYR A 106 10.11 -8.80 11.00
CA TYR A 106 9.91 -8.47 9.59
C TYR A 106 9.12 -7.16 9.42
N LYS A 107 9.74 -6.19 8.75
CA LYS A 107 9.14 -4.89 8.46
C LYS A 107 9.15 -4.64 6.96
N SER A 108 8.13 -3.95 6.45
CA SER A 108 8.12 -3.47 5.07
C SER A 108 9.24 -2.44 4.90
N ASN A 109 10.22 -2.74 4.05
CA ASN A 109 11.36 -1.85 3.82
C ASN A 109 11.27 -1.27 2.40
N LEU A 110 10.70 -0.07 2.29
CA LEU A 110 10.55 0.65 1.01
C LEU A 110 11.90 1.09 0.41
N PHE A 111 12.92 1.27 1.24
CA PHE A 111 14.18 1.92 0.85
C PHE A 111 15.41 1.00 0.86
N LYS A 112 15.27 -0.27 1.26
CA LYS A 112 16.40 -1.21 1.31
C LYS A 112 16.33 -2.18 0.15
N SER A 113 17.48 -2.42 -0.51
CA SER A 113 17.62 -3.49 -1.49
C SER A 113 17.34 -4.85 -0.86
N LYS A 114 16.68 -5.73 -1.61
CA LYS A 114 16.38 -7.11 -1.20
C LYS A 114 17.63 -7.88 -0.78
N GLU A 115 18.77 -7.59 -1.42
CA GLU A 115 20.05 -8.25 -1.16
C GLU A 115 20.57 -8.03 0.28
N ASN A 116 20.20 -6.90 0.87
CA ASN A 116 20.60 -6.52 2.23
C ASN A 116 19.61 -7.01 3.31
N LEU A 117 18.59 -7.77 2.90
CA LEU A 117 17.53 -8.25 3.78
C LEU A 117 17.51 -9.78 3.82
N TYR A 118 17.20 -10.32 5.00
CA TYR A 118 16.60 -11.64 5.09
C TYR A 118 15.09 -11.47 4.91
N LEU A 119 14.54 -12.08 3.86
CA LEU A 119 13.14 -11.89 3.46
C LEU A 119 12.21 -12.75 4.34
N GLU A 120 10.99 -12.27 4.57
CA GLU A 120 9.97 -13.05 5.29
C GLU A 120 9.59 -14.34 4.54
N ALA A 121 9.57 -14.30 3.21
CA ALA A 121 9.30 -15.48 2.38
C ALA A 121 10.40 -16.56 2.46
N LYS A 122 11.61 -16.16 2.85
CA LYS A 122 12.78 -17.03 3.01
C LYS A 122 13.46 -16.70 4.35
N PRO A 123 12.83 -17.10 5.47
CA PRO A 123 13.34 -16.78 6.80
C PRO A 123 14.75 -17.37 6.96
N PRO A 124 15.69 -16.64 7.59
CA PRO A 124 17.05 -17.11 7.73
C PRO A 124 17.14 -18.15 8.83
N THR A 125 17.92 -19.20 8.61
CA THR A 125 18.34 -20.14 9.66
C THR A 125 19.68 -19.70 10.25
N LEU A 126 20.02 -20.21 11.44
CA LEU A 126 21.31 -19.92 12.05
C LEU A 126 22.48 -20.32 11.14
N GLU A 127 22.37 -21.45 10.42
CA GLU A 127 23.33 -21.84 9.39
C GLU A 127 23.50 -20.76 8.30
N THR A 128 22.41 -20.25 7.75
CA THR A 128 22.50 -19.22 6.69
C THR A 128 23.16 -17.94 7.20
N VAL A 129 22.84 -17.51 8.42
CA VAL A 129 23.43 -16.32 9.01
C VAL A 129 24.93 -16.52 9.28
N ILE A 130 25.33 -17.67 9.83
CA ILE A 130 26.74 -17.98 10.07
C ILE A 130 27.52 -18.01 8.74
N LYS A 131 26.97 -18.62 7.68
CA LYS A 131 27.58 -18.60 6.34
C LYS A 131 27.74 -17.18 5.82
N ASP A 132 26.72 -16.33 5.96
CA ASP A 132 26.80 -14.93 5.55
C ASP A 132 27.87 -14.17 6.34
N ILE A 133 28.01 -14.42 7.65
CA ILE A 133 29.09 -13.83 8.48
C ILE A 133 30.48 -14.30 8.00
N ILE A 134 30.63 -15.60 7.71
CA ILE A 134 31.88 -16.16 7.18
C ILE A 134 32.26 -15.50 5.86
N THR A 135 31.31 -15.43 4.92
CA THR A 135 31.49 -14.78 3.61
C THR A 135 31.86 -13.32 3.77
N ASN A 136 31.16 -12.59 4.65
CA ASN A 136 31.46 -11.19 4.93
C ASN A 136 32.86 -11.00 5.51
N ASN A 137 33.31 -11.92 6.36
CA ASN A 137 34.66 -11.88 6.92
C ASN A 137 35.74 -12.16 5.86
N PHE A 138 35.48 -13.05 4.89
CA PHE A 138 36.38 -13.29 3.74
C PHE A 138 36.49 -12.09 2.79
N GLN A 139 35.47 -11.23 2.74
CA GLN A 139 35.46 -10.03 1.90
C GLN A 139 36.17 -8.82 2.54
N LYS A 140 36.51 -8.90 3.83
CA LYS A 140 37.18 -7.82 4.56
C LYS A 140 38.67 -7.77 4.22
N LYS A 141 39.22 -6.55 4.19
CA LYS A 141 40.68 -6.33 4.06
C LYS A 141 41.44 -6.81 5.31
N ASP A 142 40.81 -6.70 6.47
CA ASP A 142 41.28 -7.13 7.78
C ASP A 142 40.76 -8.53 8.14
N PHE A 143 41.04 -9.51 7.27
CA PHE A 143 40.60 -10.90 7.46
C PHE A 143 41.04 -11.47 8.81
N ASP A 144 40.06 -11.82 9.66
CA ASP A 144 40.32 -12.52 10.92
C ASP A 144 40.19 -14.03 10.75
N GLN A 145 41.35 -14.70 10.60
CA GLN A 145 41.43 -16.15 10.46
C GLN A 145 40.91 -16.90 11.69
N LYS A 146 41.20 -16.42 12.90
CA LYS A 146 40.80 -17.09 14.14
C LYS A 146 39.29 -17.05 14.31
N TYR A 147 38.70 -15.90 14.01
CA TYR A 147 37.25 -15.73 14.01
C TYR A 147 36.58 -16.65 12.97
N ASN A 148 37.12 -16.74 11.75
CA ASN A 148 36.59 -17.66 10.75
C ASN A 148 36.73 -19.14 11.12
N GLN A 149 37.82 -19.55 11.77
CA GLN A 149 37.94 -20.91 12.29
C GLN A 149 36.87 -21.20 13.34
N LYS A 150 36.58 -20.24 14.23
CA LYS A 150 35.53 -20.36 15.24
C LYS A 150 34.15 -20.52 14.60
N LEU A 151 33.83 -19.70 13.59
CA LEU A 151 32.57 -19.78 12.85
C LEU A 151 32.41 -21.10 12.10
N ASN A 152 33.46 -21.60 11.45
CA ASN A 152 33.42 -22.89 10.77
C ASN A 152 33.21 -24.04 11.75
N LYS A 153 33.87 -24.01 12.93
CA LYS A 153 33.64 -25.00 13.98
C LYS A 153 32.19 -24.97 14.47
N LEU A 154 31.64 -23.79 14.72
CA LEU A 154 30.25 -23.60 15.13
C LEU A 154 29.27 -24.11 14.06
N LEU A 155 29.56 -23.86 12.78
CA LEU A 155 28.75 -24.35 11.67
C LEU A 155 28.73 -25.88 11.58
N ILE A 156 29.87 -26.54 11.80
CA ILE A 156 29.96 -28.00 11.82
C ILE A 156 29.19 -28.56 13.02
N GLU A 157 29.38 -27.99 14.21
CA GLU A 157 28.66 -28.38 15.42
C GLU A 157 27.14 -28.25 15.23
N PHE A 158 26.70 -27.15 14.62
CA PHE A 158 25.30 -26.92 14.28
C PHE A 158 24.74 -28.01 13.37
N LYS A 159 25.42 -28.32 12.26
CA LYS A 159 24.99 -29.35 11.31
C LYS A 159 24.90 -30.74 11.91
N GLN A 160 25.76 -31.05 12.89
CA GLN A 160 25.75 -32.32 13.58
C GLN A 160 24.61 -32.39 14.62
N LYS A 161 24.43 -31.32 15.39
CA LYS A 161 23.45 -31.28 16.47
C LYS A 161 22.02 -31.17 15.94
N ASP A 162 21.82 -30.35 14.91
CA ASP A 162 20.51 -30.05 14.34
C ASP A 162 20.52 -30.01 12.81
N PRO A 163 20.62 -31.18 12.15
CA PRO A 163 20.70 -31.27 10.69
C PRO A 163 19.41 -30.85 9.97
N PHE A 164 18.27 -30.78 10.69
CA PHE A 164 16.94 -30.60 10.12
C PHE A 164 16.30 -29.26 10.51
N ASP A 165 17.04 -28.35 11.15
CA ASP A 165 16.53 -27.07 11.66
C ASP A 165 15.86 -26.18 10.59
N LYS A 166 16.30 -26.31 9.34
CA LYS A 166 15.74 -25.57 8.19
C LYS A 166 14.34 -26.02 7.80
N LEU A 167 13.91 -27.20 8.24
CA LEU A 167 12.58 -27.71 7.92
C LEU A 167 11.53 -27.12 8.85
N GLY A 168 10.31 -26.96 8.35
CA GLY A 168 9.17 -26.56 9.20
C GLY A 168 8.91 -27.61 10.29
N SER A 169 8.36 -27.19 11.45
CA SER A 169 8.22 -28.03 12.65
C SER A 169 7.73 -29.45 12.36
N LYS A 170 6.63 -29.61 11.60
CA LYS A 170 6.07 -30.94 11.28
C LYS A 170 7.03 -31.81 10.47
N GLN A 171 7.70 -31.24 9.48
CA GLN A 171 8.69 -31.97 8.67
C GLN A 171 9.91 -32.32 9.52
N ARG A 172 10.43 -31.35 10.29
CA ARG A 172 11.53 -31.57 11.22
C ARG A 172 11.24 -32.71 12.19
N ASP A 173 10.04 -32.75 12.78
CA ASP A 173 9.64 -33.82 13.70
C ASP A 173 9.68 -35.20 13.03
N LEU A 174 9.29 -35.31 11.75
CA LEU A 174 9.38 -36.58 11.00
C LEU A 174 10.82 -37.03 10.82
N PHE A 175 11.72 -36.12 10.41
CA PHE A 175 13.14 -36.43 10.22
C PHE A 175 13.84 -36.74 11.55
N GLU A 176 13.54 -36.00 12.61
CA GLU A 176 14.03 -36.26 13.96
C GLU A 176 13.54 -37.61 14.50
N ASN A 177 12.28 -37.98 14.23
CA ASN A 177 11.79 -39.30 14.58
C ASN A 177 12.57 -40.41 13.88
N VAL A 178 12.91 -40.25 12.60
CA VAL A 178 13.76 -41.21 11.88
C VAL A 178 15.15 -41.26 12.50
N ARG A 179 15.76 -40.10 12.80
CA ARG A 179 17.07 -40.02 13.46
C ARG A 179 17.11 -40.74 14.80
N LEU A 180 16.09 -40.56 15.63
CA LEU A 180 16.03 -41.11 16.98
C LEU A 180 15.62 -42.59 17.02
N LYS A 181 14.75 -43.03 16.09
CA LYS A 181 14.17 -44.38 16.12
C LYS A 181 14.86 -45.37 15.17
N SER A 182 15.56 -44.89 14.14
CA SER A 182 16.23 -45.77 13.17
C SER A 182 17.60 -46.22 13.67
N LYS A 183 17.84 -47.54 13.67
CA LYS A 183 19.15 -48.12 13.99
C LYS A 183 20.18 -47.89 12.89
N ASP A 184 19.71 -47.79 11.64
CA ASP A 184 20.56 -47.64 10.45
C ASP A 184 20.80 -46.16 10.09
N TYR A 185 20.40 -45.22 10.95
CA TYR A 185 20.58 -43.78 10.71
C TYR A 185 22.01 -43.40 10.30
N PRO A 186 23.09 -43.92 10.93
CA PRO A 186 24.45 -43.58 10.51
C PRO A 186 24.74 -43.89 9.03
N THR A 187 24.11 -44.92 8.49
CA THR A 187 24.27 -45.34 7.09
C THR A 187 23.48 -44.45 6.13
N ILE A 188 22.28 -44.03 6.54
CA ILE A 188 21.37 -43.21 5.70
C ILE A 188 21.46 -41.70 5.99
N GLN A 189 22.28 -41.28 6.95
CA GLN A 189 22.34 -39.90 7.43
C GLN A 189 22.61 -38.91 6.30
N SER A 190 23.56 -39.23 5.41
CA SER A 190 23.92 -38.32 4.31
C SER A 190 22.73 -38.09 3.37
N ASP A 191 21.97 -39.13 3.06
CA ASP A 191 20.83 -39.03 2.15
C ASP A 191 19.65 -38.34 2.84
N MET A 192 19.41 -38.61 4.12
CA MET A 192 18.40 -37.89 4.91
C MET A 192 18.67 -36.39 4.98
N VAL A 193 19.94 -35.99 5.14
CA VAL A 193 20.33 -34.58 5.08
C VAL A 193 20.05 -34.01 3.69
N LYS A 194 20.49 -34.67 2.61
CA LYS A 194 20.22 -34.19 1.24
C LYS A 194 18.72 -34.01 0.95
N ILE A 195 17.88 -34.96 1.38
CA ILE A 195 16.43 -34.84 1.22
C ILE A 195 15.90 -33.62 1.99
N ALA A 196 16.41 -33.37 3.20
CA ALA A 196 16.05 -32.17 3.95
C ALA A 196 16.52 -30.87 3.26
N ASP A 197 17.69 -30.87 2.62
CA ASP A 197 18.17 -29.75 1.80
C ASP A 197 17.22 -29.47 0.62
N GLU A 198 16.85 -30.50 -0.15
CA GLU A 198 15.95 -30.37 -1.29
C GLU A 198 14.54 -29.93 -0.88
N LEU A 199 14.05 -30.42 0.26
CA LEU A 199 12.75 -30.07 0.80
C LEU A 199 12.72 -28.61 1.28
N ASP A 200 13.79 -28.12 1.92
CA ASP A 200 13.93 -26.71 2.29
C ASP A 200 13.93 -25.80 1.06
N ILE A 201 14.71 -26.16 0.02
CA ILE A 201 14.72 -25.42 -1.25
C ILE A 201 13.31 -25.38 -1.87
N SER A 202 12.62 -26.52 -1.90
CA SER A 202 11.25 -26.61 -2.44
C SER A 202 10.27 -25.76 -1.64
N ASN A 203 10.34 -25.79 -0.31
CA ASN A 203 9.51 -24.96 0.57
C ASN A 203 9.76 -23.46 0.33
N GLN A 204 11.02 -23.06 0.20
CA GLN A 204 11.39 -21.67 -0.09
C GLN A 204 10.84 -21.21 -1.44
N LEU A 205 10.96 -22.03 -2.48
CA LEU A 205 10.40 -21.74 -3.79
C LEU A 205 8.87 -21.64 -3.75
N VAL A 206 8.19 -22.54 -3.06
CA VAL A 206 6.73 -22.46 -2.86
C VAL A 206 6.35 -21.16 -2.17
N ASN A 207 7.06 -20.77 -1.10
CA ASN A 207 6.79 -19.51 -0.40
C ASN A 207 7.05 -18.29 -1.29
N GLU A 208 8.11 -18.32 -2.10
CA GLU A 208 8.41 -17.28 -3.08
C GLU A 208 7.29 -17.16 -4.13
N TYR A 209 6.86 -18.28 -4.72
CA TYR A 209 5.73 -18.31 -5.66
C TYR A 209 4.42 -17.84 -5.02
N LEU A 210 4.13 -18.23 -3.79
CA LEU A 210 2.94 -17.76 -3.06
C LEU A 210 3.02 -16.24 -2.81
N ASN A 211 4.19 -15.71 -2.49
CA ASN A 211 4.39 -14.28 -2.32
C ASN A 211 4.21 -13.52 -3.64
N ASP A 212 4.78 -14.03 -4.73
CA ASP A 212 4.62 -13.43 -6.06
C ASP A 212 3.18 -13.55 -6.58
N GLY A 213 2.48 -14.63 -6.26
CA GLY A 213 1.05 -14.80 -6.50
C GLY A 213 0.22 -13.75 -5.76
N LYS A 214 0.51 -13.52 -4.47
CA LYS A 214 -0.13 -12.43 -3.68
C LYS A 214 0.14 -11.06 -4.30
N LYS A 215 1.38 -10.77 -4.73
CA LYS A 215 1.71 -9.51 -5.41
C LYS A 215 0.93 -9.35 -6.71
N SER A 216 0.87 -10.40 -7.52
CA SER A 216 0.16 -10.41 -8.80
C SER A 216 -1.34 -10.15 -8.61
N PHE A 217 -1.93 -10.75 -7.57
CA PHE A 217 -3.30 -10.46 -7.15
C PHE A 217 -3.48 -8.98 -6.81
N TRP A 218 -2.60 -8.41 -5.98
CA TRP A 218 -2.67 -6.99 -5.60
C TRP A 218 -2.45 -6.06 -6.80
N ILE A 219 -1.55 -6.38 -7.72
CA ILE A 219 -1.32 -5.62 -8.96
C ILE A 219 -2.60 -5.61 -9.81
N SER A 220 -3.24 -6.76 -9.98
CA SER A 220 -4.50 -6.88 -10.72
C SER A 220 -5.64 -6.07 -10.05
N ALA A 221 -5.76 -6.17 -8.73
CA ALA A 221 -6.75 -5.41 -7.96
C ALA A 221 -6.56 -3.88 -8.12
N ILE A 222 -5.31 -3.40 -8.14
CA ILE A 222 -4.98 -1.99 -8.40
C ILE A 222 -5.39 -1.60 -9.82
N GLY A 223 -5.04 -2.42 -10.82
CA GLY A 223 -5.40 -2.17 -12.21
C GLY A 223 -6.92 -2.01 -12.38
N LEU A 224 -7.70 -2.88 -11.72
CA LEU A 224 -9.16 -2.78 -11.73
C LEU A 224 -9.67 -1.52 -11.03
N ALA A 225 -9.13 -1.17 -9.85
CA ALA A 225 -9.53 0.03 -9.13
C ALA A 225 -9.24 1.31 -9.93
N LEU A 226 -8.06 1.40 -10.55
CA LEU A 226 -7.70 2.52 -11.42
C LEU A 226 -8.62 2.61 -12.64
N ALA A 227 -8.95 1.49 -13.27
CA ALA A 227 -9.88 1.47 -14.40
C ALA A 227 -11.26 2.02 -14.02
N ILE A 228 -11.78 1.66 -12.84
CA ILE A 228 -13.06 2.19 -12.32
C ILE A 228 -12.95 3.70 -12.07
N ILE A 229 -11.90 4.17 -11.39
CA ILE A 229 -11.70 5.60 -11.10
C ILE A 229 -11.62 6.40 -12.40
N ILE A 230 -10.83 5.94 -13.37
CA ILE A 230 -10.69 6.58 -14.68
C ILE A 230 -12.04 6.61 -15.38
N GLY A 231 -12.81 5.51 -15.37
CA GLY A 231 -14.15 5.45 -15.95
C GLY A 231 -15.12 6.46 -15.33
N VAL A 232 -15.11 6.63 -14.01
CA VAL A 232 -15.94 7.62 -13.31
C VAL A 232 -15.52 9.05 -13.68
N ILE A 233 -14.22 9.34 -13.68
CA ILE A 233 -13.70 10.68 -14.05
C ILE A 233 -14.05 11.00 -15.50
N GLN A 234 -13.83 10.09 -16.45
CA GLN A 234 -14.17 10.29 -17.86
C GLN A 234 -15.68 10.53 -18.04
N THR A 235 -16.52 9.78 -17.34
CA THR A 235 -17.98 9.97 -17.38
C THR A 235 -18.37 11.35 -16.84
N TYR A 236 -17.78 11.78 -15.72
CA TYR A 236 -18.04 13.10 -15.15
C TYR A 236 -17.61 14.24 -16.09
N LEU A 237 -16.40 14.16 -16.66
CA LEU A 237 -15.90 15.13 -17.63
C LEU A 237 -16.76 15.18 -18.90
N ALA A 238 -17.24 14.02 -19.37
CA ALA A 238 -18.14 13.94 -20.52
C ALA A 238 -19.51 14.58 -20.24
N ILE A 239 -20.01 14.52 -19.01
CA ILE A 239 -21.27 15.19 -18.62
C ILE A 239 -21.06 16.71 -18.52
N ASP A 240 -19.95 17.16 -17.95
CA ASP A 240 -19.67 18.59 -17.80
C ASP A 240 -19.40 19.27 -19.15
N SER A 241 -18.68 18.61 -20.06
CA SER A 241 -18.46 19.11 -21.41
C SER A 241 -19.77 19.30 -22.18
N ARG A 242 -20.71 18.34 -22.08
CA ARG A 242 -22.06 18.44 -22.68
C ARG A 242 -22.85 19.63 -22.12
N LYS A 243 -22.76 19.90 -20.81
CA LYS A 243 -23.43 21.07 -20.19
C LYS A 243 -22.82 22.39 -20.65
N SER A 244 -21.50 22.45 -20.82
CA SER A 244 -20.80 23.64 -21.33
C SER A 244 -21.21 23.94 -22.78
N SER A 245 -21.20 22.94 -23.66
CA SER A 245 -21.63 23.09 -25.05
C SER A 245 -23.09 23.54 -25.15
N ALA A 246 -24.01 22.95 -24.36
CA ALA A 246 -25.41 23.37 -24.34
C ALA A 246 -25.60 24.84 -23.93
N ARG A 247 -24.80 25.35 -22.98
CA ARG A 247 -24.79 26.77 -22.60
C ARG A 247 -24.27 27.67 -23.73
N GLN A 248 -23.23 27.22 -24.44
CA GLN A 248 -22.67 27.96 -25.57
C GLN A 248 -23.69 28.10 -26.71
N TYR A 249 -24.40 27.04 -27.06
CA TYR A 249 -25.49 27.09 -28.04
C TYR A 249 -26.66 27.97 -27.60
N GLY A 250 -27.05 27.91 -26.33
CA GLY A 250 -28.09 28.78 -25.77
C GLY A 250 -27.72 30.26 -25.89
N ASN A 251 -26.47 30.63 -25.56
CA ASN A 251 -25.98 31.99 -25.66
C ASN A 251 -25.96 32.51 -27.12
N ILE A 252 -25.58 31.66 -28.08
CA ILE A 252 -25.60 32.00 -29.50
C ILE A 252 -27.04 32.28 -29.97
N ILE A 253 -28.00 31.44 -29.60
CA ILE A 253 -29.42 31.61 -29.97
C ILE A 253 -29.99 32.89 -29.34
N THR A 254 -29.70 33.16 -28.07
CA THR A 254 -30.17 34.40 -27.41
C THR A 254 -29.56 35.65 -28.03
N ASN A 255 -28.27 35.61 -28.43
CA ASN A 255 -27.62 36.73 -29.08
C ASN A 255 -28.17 36.98 -30.50
N LEU A 256 -28.46 35.91 -31.26
CA LEU A 256 -29.12 36.00 -32.57
C LEU A 256 -30.55 36.55 -32.49
N LEU A 257 -31.32 36.16 -31.47
CA LEU A 257 -32.66 36.71 -31.23
C LEU A 257 -32.61 38.19 -30.81
N ARG A 258 -31.56 38.59 -30.10
CA ARG A 258 -31.36 39.98 -29.65
C ARG A 258 -30.86 40.89 -30.76
N SER A 259 -30.16 40.38 -31.77
CA SER A 259 -29.69 41.18 -32.92
C SER A 259 -30.75 41.35 -34.03
N LYS A 260 -31.90 40.67 -33.93
CA LYS A 260 -33.03 40.76 -34.87
C LYS A 260 -34.17 41.67 -34.39
N ARG A 261 -34.05 42.26 -33.19
CA ARG A 261 -34.92 43.34 -32.69
C ARG A 261 -34.17 44.66 -32.79
#